data_AF-A0A7K5QU56-F1
#
_entry.id   AF-A0A7K5QU56-F1
#
_cell.length_a   1.000
_cell.length_b   1.000
_cell.length_c   1.000
_cell.angle_alpha   90.00
_cell.angle_beta   90.00
_cell.angle_gamma   90.00
#
_symmetry.space_group_name_H-M   'P 1'
#
loop_
_entity.id
_entity.type
_entity.pdbx_description
1 polymer ?
#
loop_
_entity_poly.entity_id
_entity_poly.type
_entity_poly.pdbx_seq_one_letter_code
_entity_poly.pdbx_strand_id
1 'polypeptide(L)'
;ISEVDFQDSIHVLGFSDELNKSLLQLYLDNRKEIRSILGELAPRLPSYHSLEWRLDVQLASRSLRQQIKPAVTMKLHLNQNGDQTAQVLQTDPATLLHLIQQLEQALGEMKMNHCRRIVRNMK
;
A
#
# COMPACT_ATOMS: atom_id res chain seq x y z
N ILE A 1 17.12 -5.13 -4.31
CA ILE A 1 17.83 -6.32 -3.75
C ILE A 1 19.33 -5.99 -3.68
N SER A 2 19.89 -5.99 -2.47
CA SER A 2 21.35 -5.94 -2.29
C SER A 2 21.96 -7.29 -2.69
N GLU A 3 23.24 -7.32 -3.05
CA GLU A 3 23.92 -8.57 -3.44
C GLU A 3 23.78 -9.67 -2.36
N VAL A 4 23.84 -9.27 -1.09
CA VAL A 4 23.66 -10.12 0.09
C VAL A 4 22.24 -10.70 0.17
N ASP A 5 21.21 -9.88 -0.05
CA ASP A 5 19.81 -10.35 -0.04
C ASP A 5 19.51 -11.38 -1.14
N PHE A 6 20.21 -11.27 -2.28
CA PHE A 6 20.06 -12.20 -3.39
C PHE A 6 20.76 -13.53 -3.10
N GLN A 7 21.98 -13.48 -2.57
CA GLN A 7 22.70 -14.67 -2.10
C GLN A 7 21.90 -15.42 -1.04
N ASP A 8 21.37 -14.74 -0.02
CA ASP A 8 20.54 -15.35 1.02
C ASP A 8 19.28 -16.02 0.45
N SER A 9 18.70 -15.46 -0.61
CA SER A 9 17.49 -16.00 -1.23
C SER A 9 17.79 -17.24 -2.09
N ILE A 10 18.94 -17.28 -2.75
CA ILE A 10 19.38 -18.42 -3.55
C ILE A 10 19.91 -19.55 -2.67
N HIS A 11 20.55 -19.24 -1.55
CA HIS A 11 21.14 -20.25 -0.68
C HIS A 11 20.08 -21.19 -0.08
N VAL A 12 18.85 -20.70 0.12
CA VAL A 12 17.69 -21.48 0.58
C VAL A 12 17.22 -22.51 -0.47
N LEU A 13 17.56 -22.33 -1.74
CA LEU A 13 17.14 -23.22 -2.84
C LEU A 13 18.02 -24.48 -2.96
N GLY A 14 19.12 -24.57 -2.19
CA GLY A 14 19.94 -25.79 -2.10
C GLY A 14 20.75 -26.14 -3.36
N PHE A 15 20.97 -25.17 -4.26
CA PHE A 15 21.81 -25.38 -5.44
C PHE A 15 23.31 -25.44 -5.10
N SER A 16 24.12 -26.00 -6.01
CA SER A 16 25.58 -26.02 -5.87
C SER A 16 26.19 -24.61 -5.88
N ASP A 17 27.30 -24.43 -5.18
CA ASP A 17 27.98 -23.13 -5.06
C ASP A 17 28.41 -22.53 -6.41
N GLU A 18 28.69 -23.37 -7.40
CA GLU A 18 29.04 -22.97 -8.76
C GLU A 18 27.85 -22.36 -9.51
N LEU A 19 26.66 -22.97 -9.36
CA LEU A 19 25.41 -22.45 -9.91
C LEU A 19 24.99 -21.17 -9.18
N ASN A 20 25.18 -21.10 -7.87
CA ASN A 20 24.90 -19.89 -7.08
C ASN A 20 25.75 -18.70 -7.55
N LYS A 21 27.05 -18.92 -7.78
CA LYS A 21 27.95 -17.89 -8.33
C LYS A 21 27.57 -17.47 -9.74
N SER A 22 27.17 -18.42 -10.59
CA SER A 22 26.74 -18.14 -11.96
C SER A 22 25.44 -17.32 -11.99
N LEU A 23 24.47 -17.65 -11.14
CA LEU A 23 23.21 -16.91 -10.98
C LEU A 23 23.45 -15.50 -10.42
N LEU A 24 24.38 -15.35 -9.48
CA LEU A 24 24.76 -14.05 -8.94
C LEU A 24 25.35 -13.15 -10.05
N GLN A 25 26.28 -13.68 -10.85
CA GLN A 25 26.86 -12.93 -11.97
C GLN A 25 25.78 -12.52 -12.98
N LEU A 26 24.92 -13.47 -13.40
CA LEU A 26 23.82 -13.19 -14.33
C LEU A 26 22.88 -12.11 -13.80
N TYR A 27 22.57 -12.13 -12.50
CA TYR A 27 21.75 -11.10 -11.86
C TYR A 27 22.45 -9.74 -11.84
N LEU A 28 23.75 -9.68 -11.53
CA LEU A 28 24.51 -8.43 -11.50
C LEU A 28 24.61 -7.78 -12.89
N ASP A 29 24.85 -8.60 -13.91
CA ASP A 29 24.95 -8.15 -15.31
C ASP A 29 23.62 -7.59 -15.81
N ASN A 30 22.51 -8.27 -15.50
CA ASN A 30 21.18 -7.91 -15.99
C ASN A 30 20.38 -7.04 -15.01
N ARG A 31 20.93 -6.64 -13.85
CA ARG A 31 20.14 -5.97 -12.79
C ARG A 31 19.45 -4.69 -13.26
N LYS A 32 20.07 -3.97 -14.21
CA LYS A 32 19.56 -2.70 -14.73
C LYS A 32 18.33 -2.93 -15.60
N GLU A 33 18.39 -3.93 -16.47
CA GLU A 33 17.28 -4.34 -17.33
C GLU A 33 16.13 -4.91 -16.51
N ILE A 34 16.43 -5.82 -15.56
CA ILE A 34 15.44 -6.37 -14.64
C ILE A 34 14.72 -5.24 -13.88
N ARG A 35 15.45 -4.22 -13.41
CA ARG A 35 14.85 -3.05 -12.74
C ARG A 35 14.02 -2.19 -13.68
N SER A 36 14.45 -2.01 -14.93
CA SER A 36 13.68 -1.26 -15.93
C SER A 36 12.34 -1.94 -16.19
N ILE A 37 12.36 -3.26 -16.45
CA ILE A 37 11.16 -4.06 -16.70
C ILE A 37 10.25 -4.10 -15.47
N LEU A 38 10.81 -4.28 -14.26
CA LEU A 38 10.03 -4.23 -13.03
C LEU A 38 9.42 -2.83 -12.77
N GLY A 39 10.12 -1.76 -13.15
CA GLY A 39 9.59 -0.40 -13.08
C GLY A 39 8.44 -0.16 -14.06
N GLU A 40 8.51 -0.75 -15.26
CA GLU A 40 7.42 -0.70 -16.24
C GLU A 40 6.21 -1.55 -15.84
N LEU A 41 6.45 -2.70 -15.21
CA LEU A 41 5.41 -3.61 -14.70
C LEU A 41 4.80 -3.13 -13.36
N ALA A 42 5.45 -2.21 -12.65
CA ALA A 42 4.95 -1.73 -11.38
C ALA A 42 3.58 -1.03 -11.59
N PRO A 43 2.55 -1.40 -10.82
CA PRO A 43 1.24 -0.79 -10.95
C PRO A 43 1.33 0.70 -10.62
N ARG A 44 0.87 1.54 -11.55
CA ARG A 44 0.74 2.99 -11.34
C ARG A 44 -0.44 3.25 -10.40
N LEU A 45 -0.17 3.12 -9.10
CA LEU A 45 -1.14 3.41 -8.05
C LEU A 45 -1.30 4.92 -7.91
N PRO A 46 -2.54 5.43 -7.76
CA PRO A 46 -2.76 6.83 -7.49
C PRO A 46 -2.17 7.20 -6.11
N SER A 47 -1.47 8.33 -6.05
CA SER A 47 -0.83 8.81 -4.82
C SER A 47 -1.80 9.65 -3.99
N TYR A 48 -1.73 9.51 -2.67
CA TYR A 48 -2.52 10.32 -1.75
C TYR A 48 -2.14 11.81 -1.88
N HIS A 49 -3.16 12.68 -1.99
CA HIS A 49 -2.97 14.13 -1.97
C HIS A 49 -3.54 14.76 -0.70
N SER A 50 -4.83 14.56 -0.44
CA SER A 50 -5.51 15.14 0.73
C SER A 50 -6.79 14.36 1.08
N LEU A 51 -7.28 14.58 2.30
CA LEU A 51 -8.54 14.04 2.79
C LEU A 51 -9.32 15.15 3.49
N GLU A 52 -10.54 15.42 3.03
CA GLU A 52 -11.50 16.29 3.71
C GLU A 52 -12.56 15.42 4.37
N TRP A 53 -13.09 15.85 5.52
CA TRP A 53 -14.14 15.10 6.21
C TRP A 53 -15.19 16.03 6.82
N ARG A 54 -16.40 15.50 6.98
CA ARG A 54 -17.53 16.16 7.65
C ARG A 54 -18.28 15.13 8.49
N LEU A 55 -18.58 15.47 9.73
CA LEU A 55 -19.49 14.71 10.59
C LEU A 55 -20.85 15.40 10.59
N ASP A 56 -21.88 14.67 10.15
CA ASP A 56 -23.27 15.09 10.20
C ASP A 56 -24.00 14.25 11.24
N VAL A 57 -24.87 14.87 12.05
CA VAL A 57 -25.67 14.15 13.05
C VAL A 57 -27.14 14.51 12.88
N GLN A 58 -27.96 13.52 12.55
CA GLN A 58 -29.41 13.69 12.51
C GLN A 58 -30.00 13.43 13.90
N LEU A 59 -30.47 14.50 14.56
CA LEU A 59 -31.06 14.47 15.92
C LEU A 59 -32.57 14.14 15.93
N ALA A 60 -33.25 14.38 14.80
CA ALA A 60 -34.69 14.18 14.65
C ALA A 60 -35.07 14.06 13.18
N SER A 61 -36.24 13.50 12.91
CA SER A 61 -36.96 13.58 11.63
C SER A 61 -38.43 13.86 11.90
N ARG A 62 -39.19 14.18 10.85
CA ARG A 62 -40.65 14.39 10.98
C ARG A 62 -41.35 13.15 11.56
N SER A 63 -40.93 11.96 11.14
CA SER A 63 -41.52 10.69 11.56
C SER A 63 -40.96 10.17 12.89
N LEU A 64 -39.75 10.61 13.28
CA LEU A 64 -39.06 10.16 14.49
C LEU A 64 -38.34 11.32 15.17
N ARG A 65 -38.96 11.88 16.21
CA ARG A 65 -38.48 13.09 16.89
C ARG A 65 -37.24 12.87 17.78
N GLN A 66 -36.96 11.62 18.15
CA GLN A 66 -35.78 11.24 18.91
C GLN A 66 -34.99 10.20 18.11
N GLN A 67 -33.94 10.63 17.45
CA GLN A 67 -32.96 9.75 16.82
C GLN A 67 -31.57 10.36 16.90
N ILE A 68 -30.53 9.56 16.95
CA ILE A 68 -29.16 10.03 16.80
C ILE A 68 -28.55 9.18 15.71
N LYS A 69 -28.45 9.74 14.50
CA LYS A 69 -27.82 9.08 13.36
C LYS A 69 -26.60 9.89 12.94
N PRO A 70 -25.41 9.54 13.45
CA PRO A 70 -24.16 10.13 12.99
C PRO A 70 -23.76 9.54 11.64
N ALA A 71 -23.28 10.37 10.73
CA ALA A 71 -22.73 9.99 9.45
C ALA A 71 -21.44 10.79 9.22
N VAL A 72 -20.37 10.09 8.86
CA VAL A 72 -19.11 10.70 8.48
C VAL A 72 -19.00 10.64 6.96
N THR A 73 -18.86 11.79 6.33
CA THR A 73 -18.55 11.90 4.90
C THR A 73 -17.08 12.25 4.75
N MET A 74 -16.37 11.54 3.88
CA MET A 74 -14.95 11.74 3.59
C MET A 74 -14.77 11.95 2.10
N LYS A 75 -13.91 12.89 1.71
CA LYS A 75 -13.53 13.15 0.33
C LYS A 75 -12.02 12.96 0.19
N LEU A 76 -11.64 11.87 -0.46
CA LEU A 76 -10.28 11.46 -0.68
C LEU A 76 -9.78 11.98 -2.03
N HIS A 77 -8.77 12.85 -2.00
CA HIS A 77 -8.10 13.36 -3.17
C HIS A 77 -6.86 12.53 -3.50
N LEU A 78 -6.79 12.09 -4.75
CA LEU A 78 -5.77 11.20 -5.28
C LEU A 78 -5.15 11.79 -6.54
N ASN A 79 -3.82 11.78 -6.62
CA ASN A 79 -3.06 12.22 -7.78
C ASN A 79 -2.67 11.02 -8.65
N GLN A 80 -3.09 11.02 -9.91
CA GLN A 80 -2.71 10.03 -10.90
C GLN A 80 -2.15 10.72 -12.14
N ASN A 81 -0.84 10.57 -12.38
CA ASN A 81 -0.15 11.10 -13.56
C ASN A 81 -0.38 12.60 -13.86
N GLY A 82 -0.64 13.41 -12.84
CA GLY A 82 -0.91 14.86 -12.97
C GLY A 82 -2.38 15.24 -12.84
N ASP A 83 -3.31 14.29 -12.99
CA ASP A 83 -4.73 14.51 -12.77
C ASP A 83 -5.11 14.28 -11.31
N GLN A 84 -5.91 15.20 -10.78
CA GLN A 84 -6.51 15.08 -9.45
C GLN A 84 -7.88 14.43 -9.55
N THR A 85 -8.02 13.25 -8.95
CA THR A 85 -9.29 12.55 -8.81
C THR A 85 -9.77 12.66 -7.37
N ALA A 86 -11.10 12.78 -7.17
CA ALA A 86 -11.70 12.82 -5.84
C ALA A 86 -12.73 11.70 -5.69
N GLN A 87 -12.61 10.93 -4.60
CA GLN A 87 -13.52 9.86 -4.24
C GLN A 87 -14.29 10.28 -2.97
N VAL A 88 -15.61 10.24 -3.01
CA VAL A 88 -16.46 10.59 -1.86
C VAL A 88 -16.99 9.30 -1.25
N LEU A 89 -16.78 9.14 0.06
CA LEU A 89 -17.22 7.99 0.84
C LEU A 89 -18.04 8.48 2.03
N GLN A 90 -19.04 7.70 2.43
CA GLN A 90 -19.82 7.98 3.63
C GLN A 90 -19.89 6.71 4.47
N THR A 91 -19.62 6.83 5.77
CA THR A 91 -19.65 5.72 6.72
C THR A 91 -20.29 6.16 8.03
N ASP A 92 -20.68 5.21 8.87
CA ASP A 92 -20.95 5.49 10.28
C ASP A 92 -19.63 5.56 11.08
N PRO A 93 -19.64 6.12 12.31
CA PRO A 93 -18.44 6.22 13.15
C PRO A 93 -17.82 4.89 13.55
N ALA A 94 -18.61 3.82 13.73
CA ALA A 94 -18.06 2.52 14.12
C ALA A 94 -17.29 1.89 12.96
N THR A 95 -17.80 1.99 11.74
CA THR A 95 -17.09 1.60 10.52
C THR A 95 -15.81 2.41 10.34
N LEU A 96 -15.83 3.72 10.61
CA LEU A 96 -14.62 4.55 10.53
C LEU A 96 -13.54 4.10 11.51
N LEU A 97 -13.92 3.77 12.75
CA LEU A 97 -12.99 3.24 13.75
C LEU A 97 -12.35 1.93 13.28
N HIS A 98 -13.17 1.04 12.70
CA HIS A 98 -12.66 -0.20 12.12
C HIS A 98 -11.67 0.06 10.97
N LEU A 99 -11.97 0.99 10.06
CA LEU A 99 -11.06 1.37 8.98
C LEU A 99 -9.72 1.88 9.51
N ILE A 100 -9.72 2.73 10.53
CA ILE A 100 -8.49 3.23 11.17
C ILE A 100 -7.67 2.06 11.72
N GLN A 101 -8.31 1.14 12.45
CA GLN A 101 -7.62 -0.03 13.00
C GLN A 101 -7.01 -0.91 11.90
N GLN A 102 -7.72 -1.14 10.79
CA GLN A 102 -7.19 -1.91 9.67
C GLN A 102 -5.99 -1.21 9.00
N LEU A 103 -6.05 0.12 8.84
CA LEU A 103 -4.94 0.89 8.29
C LEU A 103 -3.72 0.88 9.22
N GLU A 104 -3.92 0.96 10.53
CA GLU A 104 -2.85 0.85 11.52
C GLU A 104 -2.21 -0.55 11.52
N GLN A 105 -3.03 -1.60 11.39
CA GLN A 105 -2.54 -2.98 11.25
C GLN A 105 -1.70 -3.13 9.98
N ALA A 106 -2.19 -2.65 8.84
CA ALA A 106 -1.45 -2.68 7.57
C ALA A 106 -0.13 -1.89 7.65
N LEU A 107 -0.11 -0.74 8.32
CA LEU A 107 1.11 0.01 8.60
C LEU A 107 2.07 -0.75 9.53
N GLY A 108 1.53 -1.52 10.48
CA GLY A 108 2.29 -2.45 11.32
C GLY A 108 2.94 -3.57 10.49
N GLU A 109 2.19 -4.19 9.59
CA GLU A 109 2.66 -5.23 8.68
C GLU A 109 3.75 -4.72 7.73
N MET A 110 3.65 -3.47 7.26
CA MET A 110 4.74 -2.84 6.50
C MET A 110 6.07 -2.77 7.24
N LYS A 111 6.05 -2.77 8.58
CA LYS A 111 7.28 -2.80 9.40
C LYS A 111 7.89 -4.20 9.48
N MET A 112 7.18 -5.25 9.06
CA MET A 112 7.69 -6.61 9.04
C MET A 112 8.81 -6.75 7.99
N ASN A 113 9.75 -7.66 8.28
CA ASN A 113 10.96 -7.82 7.48
C ASN A 113 10.67 -8.17 6.00
N HIS A 114 9.62 -8.93 5.72
CA HIS A 114 9.24 -9.31 4.36
C HIS A 114 8.69 -8.10 3.56
N CYS A 115 7.79 -7.30 4.13
CA CYS A 115 7.28 -6.08 3.51
C CYS A 115 8.38 -5.04 3.32
N ARG A 116 9.30 -4.88 4.28
CA ARG A 116 10.48 -4.00 4.13
C ARG A 116 11.39 -4.45 2.97
N ARG A 117 11.57 -5.76 2.77
CA ARG A 117 12.31 -6.29 1.61
C ARG A 117 11.59 -5.94 0.31
N ILE A 118 10.27 -6.15 0.24
CA ILE A 118 9.46 -5.81 -0.95
C ILE A 118 9.51 -4.30 -1.25
N VAL A 119 9.28 -3.44 -0.26
CA VAL A 119 9.32 -1.96 -0.44
C VAL A 119 10.69 -1.46 -0.87
N ARG A 120 11.79 -2.04 -0.35
CA ARG A 120 13.16 -1.76 -0.84
C ARG A 120 13.40 -2.22 -2.26
N ASN A 121 12.62 -3.17 -2.76
CA ASN A 121 12.72 -3.71 -4.11
C ASN A 121 11.83 -2.95 -5.11
N MET A 122 10.83 -2.20 -4.63
CA MET A 122 9.91 -1.38 -5.43
C MET A 122 10.33 0.09 -5.59
N LYS A 123 11.44 0.51 -4.96
CA LYS A 123 12.05 1.84 -5.13
C LYS A 123 13.20 1.82 -6.12
#